data_AF-A0A522AU17-F1
#
_entry.id   AF-A0A522AU17-F1
#
_cell.length_a   1.000
_cell.length_b   1.000
_cell.length_c   1.000
_cell.angle_alpha   90.00
_cell.angle_beta   90.00
_cell.angle_gamma   90.00
#
_symmetry.space_group_name_H-M   'P 1'
#
loop_
_entity.id
_entity.type
_entity.pdbx_description
1 polymer ?
#
loop_
_entity_poly.entity_id
_entity_poly.type
_entity_poly.pdbx_seq_one_letter_code
_entity_poly.pdbx_strand_id
1 'polypeptide(L)'
;MNRAKLMLLTLVGMTLTVAGCAGHHRHMEMHSGEAAIERGIAETNAMVDQTVKDPDKAKQAKAILQDIVAEVKNSAQASRAFHEQMAVMNADYDAKPEQFTKVLDEMNNARMASATKILGLRFKMRALLTVQEWNELTGAMDKTRKRYAPKEGGM
;
A
#
# COMPACT_ATOMS: atom_id res chain seq x y z
N MET A 1 -28.57 49.30 4.32
CA MET A 1 -28.21 47.99 3.74
C MET A 1 -29.33 47.01 4.07
N ASN A 2 -30.07 46.54 3.06
CA ASN A 2 -31.31 45.77 3.29
C ASN A 2 -31.03 44.45 4.03
N ARG A 3 -31.90 44.07 4.97
CA ARG A 3 -31.80 42.81 5.73
C ARG A 3 -31.62 41.58 4.82
N ALA A 4 -32.21 41.61 3.63
CA ALA A 4 -32.01 40.60 2.59
C ALA A 4 -30.56 40.51 2.07
N LYS A 5 -29.85 41.63 1.92
CA LYS A 5 -28.42 41.66 1.52
C LYS A 5 -27.51 41.16 2.65
N LEU A 6 -27.87 41.45 3.91
CA LEU A 6 -27.13 40.98 5.08
C LEU A 6 -27.30 39.45 5.27
N MET A 7 -28.49 38.93 5.03
CA MET A 7 -28.77 37.48 5.04
C MET A 7 -28.09 36.74 3.88
N LEU A 8 -28.04 37.34 2.68
CA LEU A 8 -27.34 36.73 1.55
C LEU A 8 -25.82 36.64 1.80
N LEU A 9 -25.23 37.67 2.40
CA LEU A 9 -23.80 37.69 2.75
C LEU A 9 -23.44 36.70 3.85
N THR A 10 -24.33 36.51 4.84
CA THR A 10 -24.12 35.49 5.89
C THR A 10 -24.29 34.08 5.36
N LEU A 11 -25.23 33.84 4.43
CA LEU A 11 -25.41 32.55 3.78
C LEU A 11 -24.20 32.17 2.90
N VAL A 12 -23.65 33.13 2.14
CA VAL A 12 -22.45 32.95 1.31
C VAL A 12 -21.18 32.79 2.16
N GLY A 13 -21.09 33.47 3.31
CA GLY A 13 -19.98 33.29 4.25
C GLY A 13 -19.97 31.90 4.88
N MET A 14 -21.14 31.31 5.13
CA MET A 14 -21.24 30.00 5.76
C MET A 14 -20.88 28.86 4.78
N THR A 15 -21.23 28.98 3.49
CA THR A 15 -20.88 27.97 2.48
C THR A 15 -19.38 27.91 2.16
N LEU A 16 -18.65 29.02 2.28
CA LEU A 16 -17.20 29.06 2.05
C LEU A 16 -16.37 28.34 3.13
N THR A 17 -16.92 28.14 4.33
CA THR A 17 -16.20 27.45 5.43
C THR A 17 -16.25 25.92 5.34
N VAL A 18 -17.19 25.35 4.57
CA VAL A 18 -17.32 23.89 4.40
C VAL A 18 -16.41 23.34 3.28
N ALA A 19 -15.89 24.22 2.41
CA ALA A 19 -14.92 23.83 1.39
C ALA A 19 -13.50 23.52 1.95
N GLY A 20 -13.26 23.77 3.24
CA GLY A 20 -11.95 23.57 3.90
C GLY A 20 -11.60 22.12 4.28
N CYS A 21 -12.51 21.15 4.11
CA CYS A 21 -12.23 19.74 4.39
C CYS A 21 -11.67 18.96 3.19
N ALA A 22 -11.49 19.60 2.03
CA ALA A 22 -10.69 19.07 0.94
C ALA A 22 -9.21 19.23 1.31
N GLY A 23 -8.75 18.44 2.29
CA GLY A 23 -7.34 18.26 2.54
C GLY A 23 -6.66 17.95 1.21
N HIS A 24 -5.60 18.69 0.91
CA HIS A 24 -4.72 18.44 -0.21
C HIS A 24 -4.19 17.00 -0.06
N HIS A 25 -4.93 16.03 -0.59
CA HIS A 25 -4.35 14.75 -0.95
C HIS A 25 -3.34 15.11 -2.03
N ARG A 26 -2.08 15.32 -1.63
CA ARG A 26 -0.98 15.26 -2.57
C ARG A 26 -1.19 13.96 -3.31
N HIS A 27 -1.56 14.06 -4.58
CA HIS A 27 -1.41 12.98 -5.54
C HIS A 27 0.05 12.57 -5.42
N MET A 28 0.32 11.57 -4.58
CA MET A 28 1.64 11.00 -4.47
C MET A 28 1.82 10.32 -5.81
N GLU A 29 2.57 10.98 -6.70
CA GLU A 29 2.84 10.46 -8.02
C GLU A 29 3.29 9.01 -7.88
N MET A 30 2.48 8.12 -8.43
CA MET A 30 2.60 6.68 -8.26
C MET A 30 3.92 6.13 -8.85
N HIS A 31 4.65 6.95 -9.60
CA HIS A 31 6.02 6.73 -10.03
C HIS A 31 7.03 6.60 -8.86
N SER A 32 6.74 7.17 -7.69
CA SER A 32 7.59 6.98 -6.51
C SER A 32 7.54 5.57 -5.93
N GLY A 33 6.51 4.79 -6.27
CA GLY A 33 6.29 3.44 -5.72
C GLY A 33 7.24 2.39 -6.28
N GLU A 34 7.46 2.39 -7.60
CA GLU A 34 8.29 1.36 -8.26
C GLU A 34 9.77 1.49 -7.85
N ALA A 35 10.32 2.70 -7.93
CA ALA A 35 11.69 2.97 -7.49
C ALA A 35 11.89 2.71 -5.98
N ALA A 36 10.86 2.93 -5.16
CA ALA A 36 10.91 2.59 -3.74
C ALA A 36 10.89 1.07 -3.51
N ILE A 37 10.09 0.31 -4.28
CA ILE A 37 10.06 -1.16 -4.23
C ILE A 37 11.42 -1.73 -4.68
N GLU A 38 11.99 -1.23 -5.77
CA GLU A 38 13.29 -1.66 -6.29
C GLU A 38 14.42 -1.39 -5.30
N ARG A 39 14.41 -0.20 -4.67
CA ARG A 39 15.35 0.11 -3.58
C ARG A 39 15.18 -0.86 -2.41
N GLY A 40 13.93 -1.09 -1.98
CA GLY A 40 13.62 -1.97 -0.86
C GLY A 40 14.11 -3.40 -1.09
N ILE A 41 13.94 -3.96 -2.30
CA ILE A 41 14.44 -5.30 -2.60
C ILE A 41 15.97 -5.34 -2.71
N ALA A 42 16.61 -4.32 -3.26
CA ALA A 42 18.08 -4.24 -3.30
C ALA A 42 18.68 -4.20 -1.88
N GLU A 43 18.12 -3.37 -1.00
CA GLU A 43 18.53 -3.29 0.40
C GLU A 43 18.30 -4.62 1.13
N THR A 44 17.15 -5.25 0.92
CA THR A 44 16.84 -6.54 1.57
C THR A 44 17.74 -7.66 1.05
N ASN A 45 18.07 -7.68 -0.24
CA ASN A 45 19.01 -8.63 -0.82
C ASN A 45 20.41 -8.49 -0.20
N ALA A 46 20.87 -7.25 0.03
CA ALA A 46 22.13 -7.00 0.72
C ALA A 46 22.08 -7.48 2.18
N MET A 47 20.94 -7.34 2.87
CA MET A 47 20.77 -7.91 4.22
C MET A 47 20.83 -9.44 4.20
N VAL A 48 20.27 -10.10 3.20
CA VAL A 48 20.38 -11.55 3.03
C VAL A 48 21.85 -11.96 2.88
N ASP A 49 22.63 -11.27 2.05
CA ASP A 49 24.06 -11.57 1.86
C ASP A 49 24.89 -11.39 3.14
N GLN A 50 24.49 -10.46 4.01
CA GLN A 50 25.17 -10.22 5.28
C GLN A 50 24.81 -11.26 6.35
N THR A 51 23.57 -11.75 6.33
CA THR A 51 22.99 -12.56 7.41
C THR A 51 23.11 -14.05 7.12
N VAL A 52 22.75 -14.50 5.92
CA VAL A 52 22.67 -15.91 5.55
C VAL A 52 24.03 -16.42 5.11
N LYS A 53 24.60 -17.37 5.86
CA LYS A 53 25.99 -17.82 5.65
C LYS A 53 26.12 -18.84 4.54
N ASP A 54 25.08 -19.65 4.36
CA ASP A 54 25.00 -20.65 3.32
C ASP A 54 24.58 -19.99 1.98
N PRO A 55 25.43 -20.03 0.94
CA PRO A 55 25.16 -19.35 -0.33
C PRO A 55 23.93 -19.92 -1.06
N ASP A 56 23.64 -21.21 -0.92
CA ASP A 56 22.47 -21.82 -1.55
C ASP A 56 21.19 -21.39 -0.84
N LYS A 57 21.22 -21.29 0.49
CA LYS A 57 20.10 -20.71 1.25
C LYS A 57 19.92 -19.23 0.95
N ALA A 58 21.01 -18.46 0.80
CA ALA A 58 20.93 -17.06 0.44
C ALA A 58 20.26 -16.86 -0.93
N LYS A 59 20.63 -17.69 -1.91
CA LYS A 59 19.98 -17.71 -3.24
C LYS A 59 18.48 -18.01 -3.15
N GLN A 60 18.10 -19.02 -2.37
CA GLN A 60 16.70 -19.38 -2.16
C GLN A 60 15.92 -18.29 -1.41
N ALA A 61 16.50 -17.67 -0.40
CA ALA A 61 15.89 -16.56 0.34
C ALA A 61 15.63 -15.35 -0.58
N LYS A 62 16.59 -15.00 -1.45
CA LYS A 62 16.42 -13.95 -2.46
C LYS A 62 15.32 -14.27 -3.48
N ALA A 63 15.19 -15.52 -3.90
CA ALA A 63 14.09 -15.94 -4.76
C ALA A 63 12.72 -15.76 -4.07
N ILE A 64 12.62 -16.15 -2.79
CA ILE A 64 11.39 -15.91 -2.01
C ILE A 64 11.07 -14.41 -1.89
N LEU A 65 12.08 -13.56 -1.70
CA LEU A 65 11.89 -12.10 -1.68
C LEU A 65 11.38 -11.56 -3.02
N GLN A 66 11.88 -12.08 -4.14
CA GLN A 66 11.38 -11.73 -5.48
C GLN A 66 9.92 -12.14 -5.66
N ASP A 67 9.54 -13.32 -5.19
CA ASP A 67 8.14 -13.78 -5.22
C ASP A 67 7.22 -12.88 -4.37
N ILE A 68 7.70 -12.42 -3.20
CA ILE A 68 6.96 -11.46 -2.36
C ILE A 68 6.78 -10.14 -3.13
N VAL A 69 7.82 -9.61 -3.76
CA VAL A 69 7.73 -8.36 -4.52
C VAL A 69 6.80 -8.49 -5.72
N ALA A 70 6.87 -9.61 -6.45
CA ALA A 70 5.92 -9.88 -7.54
C ALA A 70 4.48 -9.87 -7.03
N GLU A 71 4.21 -10.49 -5.89
CA GLU A 71 2.88 -10.49 -5.28
C GLU A 71 2.42 -9.09 -4.83
N VAL A 72 3.32 -8.29 -4.25
CA VAL A 72 3.04 -6.88 -3.91
C VAL A 72 2.69 -6.06 -5.16
N LYS A 73 3.45 -6.22 -6.26
CA LYS A 73 3.17 -5.54 -7.52
C LYS A 73 1.81 -5.96 -8.10
N ASN A 74 1.50 -7.26 -8.08
CA ASN A 74 0.21 -7.78 -8.52
C ASN A 74 -0.95 -7.22 -7.67
N SER A 75 -0.80 -7.17 -6.34
CA SER A 75 -1.81 -6.59 -5.46
C SER A 75 -2.02 -5.10 -5.72
N ALA A 76 -0.95 -4.35 -5.97
CA ALA A 76 -1.04 -2.93 -6.32
C ALA A 76 -1.79 -2.72 -7.64
N GLN A 77 -1.53 -3.56 -8.65
CA GLN A 77 -2.26 -3.54 -9.92
C GLN A 77 -3.75 -3.88 -9.73
N ALA A 78 -4.06 -4.92 -8.97
CA ALA A 78 -5.45 -5.28 -8.65
C ALA A 78 -6.19 -4.15 -7.93
N SER A 79 -5.51 -3.43 -7.02
CA SER A 79 -6.10 -2.27 -6.36
C SER A 79 -6.34 -1.11 -7.32
N ARG A 80 -5.49 -0.88 -8.32
CA ARG A 80 -5.72 0.15 -9.35
C ARG A 80 -6.93 -0.21 -10.22
N ALA A 81 -6.99 -1.46 -10.69
CA ALA A 81 -8.11 -1.95 -11.49
C ALA A 81 -9.44 -1.82 -10.73
N PHE A 82 -9.47 -2.14 -9.43
CA PHE A 82 -10.63 -1.91 -8.58
C PHE A 82 -11.04 -0.42 -8.55
N HIS A 83 -10.10 0.50 -8.35
CA HIS A 83 -10.41 1.94 -8.34
C HIS A 83 -10.92 2.43 -9.69
N GLU A 84 -10.36 1.93 -10.80
CA GLU A 84 -10.84 2.24 -12.16
C GLU A 84 -12.28 1.73 -12.36
N GLN A 85 -12.58 0.49 -11.98
CA GLN A 85 -13.93 -0.07 -12.05
C GLN A 85 -14.93 0.73 -11.19
N MET A 86 -14.55 1.10 -9.97
CA MET A 86 -15.38 1.94 -9.10
C MET A 86 -15.62 3.32 -9.71
N ALA A 87 -14.61 3.93 -10.34
CA ALA A 87 -14.76 5.21 -11.01
C ALA A 87 -15.74 5.13 -12.19
N VAL A 88 -15.66 4.06 -12.99
CA VAL A 88 -16.60 3.82 -14.10
C VAL A 88 -18.02 3.61 -13.57
N MET A 89 -18.22 2.76 -12.57
CA MET A 89 -19.56 2.50 -12.01
C MET A 89 -20.16 3.73 -11.33
N ASN A 90 -19.35 4.55 -10.66
CA ASN A 90 -19.82 5.81 -10.05
C ASN A 90 -20.27 6.85 -11.08
N ALA A 91 -19.81 6.74 -12.33
CA ALA A 91 -20.23 7.62 -13.42
C ALA A 91 -21.50 7.10 -14.14
N ASP A 92 -21.92 5.86 -13.87
CA ASP A 92 -23.08 5.22 -14.49
C ASP A 92 -24.30 5.31 -13.55
N TYR A 93 -25.29 6.11 -13.94
CA TYR A 93 -26.52 6.30 -13.17
C TYR A 93 -27.48 5.09 -13.22
N ASP A 94 -27.25 4.15 -14.14
CA ASP A 94 -27.99 2.89 -14.23
C ASP A 94 -27.30 1.76 -13.46
N ALA A 95 -26.11 2.01 -12.88
CA ALA A 95 -25.39 1.03 -12.07
C ALA A 95 -26.21 0.64 -10.84
N LYS A 96 -26.35 -0.67 -10.63
CA LYS A 96 -27.15 -1.25 -9.55
C LYS A 96 -26.31 -1.51 -8.31
N PRO A 97 -26.89 -1.43 -7.09
CA PRO A 97 -26.18 -1.71 -5.84
C PRO A 97 -25.43 -3.05 -5.84
N GLU A 98 -25.99 -4.09 -6.46
CA GLU A 98 -25.38 -5.42 -6.50
C GLU A 98 -24.06 -5.45 -7.28
N GLN A 99 -23.88 -4.56 -8.26
CA GLN A 99 -22.63 -4.43 -9.02
C GLN A 99 -21.52 -3.86 -8.13
N PHE A 100 -21.84 -2.88 -7.28
CA PHE A 100 -20.90 -2.33 -6.30
C PHE A 100 -20.51 -3.37 -5.26
N THR A 101 -21.48 -4.09 -4.69
CA THR A 101 -21.22 -5.15 -3.70
C THR A 101 -20.31 -6.21 -4.29
N LYS A 102 -20.55 -6.65 -5.53
CA LYS A 102 -19.71 -7.64 -6.21
C LYS A 102 -18.25 -7.19 -6.33
N VAL A 103 -18.01 -5.96 -6.79
CA VAL A 103 -16.64 -5.43 -6.97
C VAL A 103 -15.92 -5.25 -5.62
N LEU A 104 -16.66 -4.89 -4.57
CA LEU A 104 -16.12 -4.85 -3.20
C LEU A 104 -15.72 -6.24 -2.68
N ASP A 105 -16.56 -7.24 -2.90
CA ASP A 105 -16.27 -8.63 -2.51
C ASP A 105 -15.05 -9.19 -3.26
N GLU A 106 -14.98 -8.95 -4.57
CA GLU A 106 -13.83 -9.35 -5.40
C GLU A 106 -12.53 -8.71 -4.91
N MET A 107 -12.55 -7.41 -4.59
CA MET A 107 -11.38 -6.74 -4.01
C MET A 107 -10.99 -7.35 -2.67
N ASN A 108 -11.95 -7.59 -1.78
CA ASN A 108 -11.66 -8.15 -0.46
C ASN A 108 -11.02 -9.54 -0.57
N ASN A 109 -11.57 -10.40 -1.43
CA ASN A 109 -11.05 -11.73 -1.70
C ASN A 109 -9.64 -11.68 -2.30
N ALA A 110 -9.38 -10.77 -3.26
CA ALA A 110 -8.06 -10.59 -3.84
C ALA A 110 -7.02 -10.13 -2.79
N ARG A 111 -7.39 -9.19 -1.91
CA ARG A 111 -6.52 -8.72 -0.82
C ARG A 111 -6.19 -9.86 0.15
N MET A 112 -7.19 -10.64 0.55
CA MET A 112 -6.99 -11.78 1.43
C MET A 112 -6.09 -12.85 0.80
N ALA A 113 -6.32 -13.20 -0.46
CA ALA A 113 -5.49 -14.17 -1.19
C ALA A 113 -4.02 -13.71 -1.27
N SER A 114 -3.80 -12.43 -1.59
CA SER A 114 -2.45 -11.86 -1.66
C SER A 114 -1.75 -11.87 -0.30
N ALA A 115 -2.44 -11.42 0.76
CA ALA A 115 -1.91 -11.43 2.13
C ALA A 115 -1.54 -12.85 2.59
N THR A 116 -2.40 -13.84 2.31
CA THR A 116 -2.14 -15.25 2.62
C THR A 116 -0.91 -15.76 1.87
N LYS A 117 -0.74 -15.41 0.59
CA LYS A 117 0.42 -15.81 -0.21
C LYS A 117 1.72 -15.21 0.33
N ILE A 118 1.74 -13.91 0.63
CA ILE A 118 2.92 -13.23 1.22
C ILE A 118 3.26 -13.85 2.58
N LEU A 119 2.26 -14.13 3.43
CA LEU A 119 2.47 -14.78 4.71
C LEU A 119 3.07 -16.18 4.54
N GLY A 120 2.55 -16.96 3.59
CA GLY A 120 3.10 -18.28 3.26
C GLY A 120 4.56 -18.22 2.81
N LEU A 121 4.91 -17.24 1.95
CA LEU A 121 6.30 -17.00 1.52
C LEU A 121 7.20 -16.63 2.71
N ARG A 122 6.71 -15.79 3.64
CA ARG A 122 7.43 -15.45 4.87
C ARG A 122 7.70 -16.68 5.75
N PHE A 123 6.73 -17.59 5.87
CA PHE A 123 6.93 -18.86 6.59
C PHE A 123 7.94 -19.78 5.89
N LYS A 124 7.92 -19.86 4.56
CA LYS A 124 8.94 -20.59 3.79
C LYS A 124 10.34 -20.03 4.05
N MET A 125 10.49 -18.71 4.04
CA MET A 125 11.77 -18.07 4.35
C MET A 125 12.22 -18.35 5.78
N ARG A 126 11.30 -18.31 6.76
CA ARG A 126 11.61 -18.65 8.16
C ARG A 126 12.04 -20.12 8.32
N ALA A 127 11.44 -21.05 7.58
CA ALA A 127 11.80 -22.47 7.65
C ALA A 127 13.14 -22.79 6.96
N LEU A 128 13.52 -22.00 5.95
CA LEU A 128 14.79 -22.11 5.22
C LEU A 128 15.99 -21.69 6.09
N LEU A 129 15.83 -20.63 6.86
CA LEU A 129 16.90 -20.01 7.63
C LEU A 129 17.03 -20.61 9.04
N THR A 130 18.22 -20.50 9.62
CA THR A 130 18.37 -20.76 11.06
C THR A 130 17.64 -19.72 11.89
N VAL A 131 17.36 -20.02 13.15
CA VAL A 131 16.73 -19.07 14.08
C VAL A 131 17.53 -17.78 14.20
N GLN A 132 18.87 -17.89 14.25
CA GLN A 132 19.75 -16.73 14.31
C GLN A 132 19.67 -15.89 13.03
N GLU A 133 19.87 -16.50 11.86
CA GLU A 133 19.79 -15.79 10.56
C GLU A 133 18.42 -15.11 10.36
N TRP A 134 17.33 -15.79 10.74
CA TRP A 134 15.99 -15.23 10.69
C TRP A 134 15.82 -14.00 11.58
N ASN A 135 16.31 -14.06 12.81
CA ASN A 135 16.23 -12.95 13.76
C ASN A 135 17.08 -11.76 13.32
N GLU A 136 18.29 -12.01 12.82
CA GLU A 136 19.18 -10.97 12.30
C GLU A 136 18.59 -10.29 11.06
N LEU A 137 18.12 -11.08 10.09
CA LEU A 137 17.48 -10.58 8.87
C LEU A 137 16.25 -9.73 9.19
N THR A 138 15.31 -10.27 9.98
CA THR A 138 14.08 -9.53 10.32
C THR A 138 14.34 -8.30 11.18
N GLY A 139 15.35 -8.34 12.05
CA GLY A 139 15.81 -7.17 12.80
C GLY A 139 16.40 -6.07 11.90
N ALA A 140 17.21 -6.44 10.90
CA ALA A 140 17.74 -5.51 9.91
C ALA A 140 16.64 -4.89 9.04
N MET A 141 15.67 -5.70 8.62
CA MET A 141 14.50 -5.23 7.87
C MET A 141 13.65 -4.25 8.69
N ASP A 142 13.38 -4.53 9.98
CA ASP A 142 12.58 -3.64 10.83
C ASP A 142 13.28 -2.29 11.08
N LYS A 143 14.60 -2.31 11.34
CA LYS A 143 15.39 -1.08 11.45
C LYS A 143 15.31 -0.24 10.17
N THR A 144 15.41 -0.89 9.01
CA THR A 144 15.33 -0.21 7.72
C THR A 144 13.95 0.38 7.47
N ARG A 145 12.88 -0.39 7.72
CA ARG A 145 11.49 0.08 7.66
C ARG A 145 11.26 1.33 8.50
N LYS A 146 11.79 1.36 9.74
CA LYS A 146 11.68 2.51 10.64
C LYS A 146 12.35 3.78 10.10
N ARG A 147 13.39 3.67 9.27
CA ARG A 147 14.01 4.85 8.62
C ARG A 147 13.09 5.51 7.59
N TYR A 148 12.21 4.73 6.99
CA TYR A 148 11.24 5.20 5.99
C TYR A 148 9.85 5.49 6.58
N ALA A 149 9.63 5.18 7.86
CA ALA A 149 8.39 5.52 8.52
C ALA A 149 8.25 7.07 8.60
N PRO A 150 7.04 7.62 8.40
CA PRO A 150 6.78 9.02 8.69
C PRO A 150 7.20 9.32 10.13
N LYS A 151 7.94 10.42 10.36
CA LYS A 151 8.24 10.85 11.72
C LYS A 151 6.93 11.26 12.41
N GLU A 152 6.70 10.76 13.62
CA GLU A 152 5.57 11.20 14.44
C GLU A 152 5.61 12.73 14.57
N GLY A 153 4.52 13.40 14.16
CA GLY A 153 4.40 14.87 14.18
C GLY A 153 4.33 15.56 12.81
N GLY A 154 4.40 14.84 11.70
CA GLY A 154 4.12 15.39 10.37
C GLY A 154 2.64 15.31 10.00
N MET A 155 1.80 16.14 10.63
CA MET A 155 0.52 16.58 10.05
C MET A 155 0.78 17.77 9.12
#